data_AF-A0A7U4THR5-F1
#
_entry.id   AF-A0A7U4THR5-F1
#
_cell.length_a   1.000
_cell.length_b   1.000
_cell.length_c   1.000
_cell.angle_alpha   90.00
_cell.angle_beta   90.00
_cell.angle_gamma   90.00
#
_symmetry.space_group_name_H-M   'P 1'
#
loop_
_entity.id
_entity.type
_entity.pdbx_description
1 polymer ?
#
loop_
_entity_poly.entity_id
_entity_poly.type
_entity_poly.pdbx_seq_one_letter_code
_entity_poly.pdbx_strand_id
1 'polypeptide(L)'
;MKTLQRVNIPKAVMEATFNWVYFYDEISPFVDEAILAHPLKTRAIAEARIKTDSIDSNTLAHLLRSGLTPKAYTPGFETRDLRNLLRFRIALVKVTLKRVVDTLIL
;
A
#
# COMPACT_ATOMS: atom_id res chain seq x y z
N MET A 1 20.05 -0.40 -15.08
CA MET A 1 18.81 -0.80 -14.38
C MET A 1 18.21 -1.95 -15.19
N LYS A 2 18.15 -3.18 -14.69
CA LYS A 2 17.61 -4.31 -15.45
C LYS A 2 16.13 -4.05 -15.71
N THR A 3 15.77 -3.80 -16.96
CA THR A 3 14.38 -3.76 -17.41
C THR A 3 13.73 -5.07 -16.98
N LEU A 4 12.68 -5.01 -16.15
CA LEU A 4 11.88 -6.18 -15.84
C LEU A 4 11.31 -6.65 -17.19
N GLN A 5 11.95 -7.67 -17.78
CA GLN A 5 11.41 -8.37 -18.94
C GLN A 5 10.00 -8.82 -18.57
N ARG A 6 9.07 -8.75 -19.51
CA ARG A 6 7.66 -9.10 -19.32
C ARG A 6 7.53 -10.54 -18.82
N VAL A 7 7.64 -10.73 -17.51
CA VAL A 7 7.32 -11.97 -16.82
C VAL A 7 5.80 -11.98 -16.80
N ASN A 8 5.19 -12.97 -17.45
CA ASN A 8 3.73 -13.08 -17.50
C ASN A 8 3.20 -13.51 -16.12
N ILE A 9 3.16 -12.58 -15.17
CA ILE A 9 2.69 -12.81 -13.81
C ILE A 9 1.17 -12.57 -13.82
N PRO A 10 0.33 -13.60 -13.65
CA PRO A 10 -1.11 -13.45 -13.79
C PRO A 10 -1.69 -12.54 -12.70
N LYS A 11 -1.24 -12.69 -11.46
CA LYS A 11 -1.73 -11.90 -10.33
C LYS A 11 -0.62 -11.63 -9.33
N ALA A 12 -0.65 -10.45 -8.74
CA ALA A 12 0.20 -10.10 -7.61
C ALA A 12 -0.64 -9.54 -6.47
N VAL A 13 -0.19 -9.77 -5.24
CA VAL A 13 -0.85 -9.29 -4.02
C VAL A 13 0.16 -8.57 -3.14
N MET A 14 -0.26 -7.48 -2.52
CA MET A 14 0.53 -6.73 -1.53
C MET A 14 -0.38 -6.23 -0.40
N GLU A 15 0.15 -6.05 0.81
CA GLU A 15 -0.63 -5.49 1.91
C GLU A 15 -0.84 -3.97 1.76
N ALA A 16 -1.98 -3.47 2.26
CA ALA A 16 -2.27 -2.03 2.36
C ALA A 16 -1.44 -1.36 3.48
N THR A 17 -0.13 -1.31 3.31
CA THR A 17 0.83 -0.64 4.21
C THR A 17 1.05 0.82 3.81
N PHE A 18 1.90 1.57 4.51
CA PHE A 18 2.03 3.02 4.33
C PHE A 18 2.40 3.46 2.89
N ASN A 19 3.27 2.71 2.22
CA ASN A 19 3.84 3.05 0.91
C ASN A 19 3.24 2.26 -0.26
N TRP A 20 2.08 1.62 -0.05
CA TRP A 20 1.48 0.70 -1.03
C TRP A 20 1.29 1.31 -2.42
N VAL A 21 0.95 2.61 -2.48
CA VAL A 21 0.67 3.35 -3.73
C VAL A 21 1.83 3.26 -4.71
N TYR A 22 3.05 3.50 -4.23
CA TYR A 22 4.25 3.48 -5.06
C TYR A 22 4.48 2.09 -5.66
N PHE A 23 4.46 1.07 -4.80
CA PHE A 23 4.71 -0.30 -5.26
C PHE A 23 3.58 -0.80 -6.18
N TYR A 24 2.33 -0.47 -5.87
CA TYR A 24 1.19 -0.80 -6.72
C TYR A 24 1.35 -0.25 -8.13
N ASP A 25 1.64 1.05 -8.26
CA ASP A 25 1.80 1.71 -9.56
C ASP A 25 3.01 1.16 -10.34
N GLU A 26 4.11 0.83 -9.66
CA GLU A 26 5.29 0.25 -10.29
C GLU A 26 5.07 -1.18 -10.81
N ILE A 27 4.31 -2.02 -10.10
CA ILE A 27 4.09 -3.40 -10.56
C ILE A 27 2.94 -3.53 -11.55
N SER A 28 1.94 -2.65 -11.49
CA SER A 28 0.71 -2.74 -12.30
C SER A 28 0.96 -2.95 -13.80
N PRO A 29 1.98 -2.34 -14.44
CA PRO A 29 2.27 -2.58 -15.86
C PRO A 29 2.83 -3.98 -16.18
N PHE A 30 3.29 -4.73 -15.17
CA PHE A 30 3.97 -6.01 -15.32
C PHE A 30 3.12 -7.23 -14.91
N VAL A 31 1.88 -7.01 -14.42
CA VAL A 31 0.99 -8.07 -13.93
C VAL A 31 -0.41 -7.90 -14.52
N ASP A 32 -1.16 -8.99 -14.73
CA ASP A 32 -2.54 -8.86 -15.26
C ASP A 32 -3.49 -8.26 -14.20
N GLU A 33 -3.28 -8.57 -12.92
CA GLU A 33 -4.05 -8.03 -11.79
C GLU A 33 -3.15 -7.75 -10.57
N ALA A 34 -3.09 -6.49 -10.13
CA ALA A 34 -2.49 -6.12 -8.85
C ALA A 34 -3.58 -5.97 -7.78
N ILE A 35 -3.44 -6.72 -6.68
CA ILE A 35 -4.42 -6.81 -5.59
C ILE A 35 -3.84 -6.24 -4.30
N LEU A 36 -4.58 -5.33 -3.68
CA LEU A 36 -4.27 -4.83 -2.34
C LEU A 36 -4.98 -5.70 -1.30
N ALA A 37 -4.26 -6.28 -0.35
CA ALA A 37 -4.79 -7.06 0.74
C ALA A 37 -5.04 -6.19 1.98
N HIS A 38 -6.17 -6.41 2.65
CA HIS A 38 -6.53 -5.71 3.87
C HIS A 38 -5.69 -6.24 5.03
N PRO A 39 -4.84 -5.42 5.69
CA PRO A 39 -3.85 -5.90 6.65
C PRO A 39 -4.49 -6.56 7.87
N LEU A 40 -5.51 -5.92 8.48
CA LEU A 40 -6.18 -6.49 9.67
C LEU A 40 -6.89 -7.83 9.39
N LYS A 41 -7.59 -7.94 8.25
CA LYS A 41 -8.26 -9.18 7.86
C LYS A 41 -7.25 -10.27 7.46
N THR A 42 -6.15 -9.89 6.82
CA THR A 42 -5.07 -10.82 6.46
C THR A 42 -4.44 -11.39 7.72
N ARG A 43 -4.12 -10.54 8.71
CA ARG A 43 -3.63 -10.97 10.01
C ARG A 43 -4.61 -11.92 10.71
N ALA A 44 -5.91 -11.62 10.71
CA ALA A 44 -6.91 -12.50 11.34
C ALA A 44 -6.94 -13.94 10.76
N ILE A 45 -6.49 -14.13 9.52
CA ILE A 45 -6.50 -15.43 8.83
C ILE A 45 -5.12 -16.10 8.87
N ALA A 46 -4.05 -15.31 8.82
CA ALA A 46 -2.72 -15.80 8.54
C ALA A 46 -1.64 -15.17 9.44
N GLU A 47 -1.99 -14.92 10.71
CA GLU A 47 -1.03 -14.47 11.72
C GLU A 47 -0.02 -15.59 12.03
N ALA A 48 1.25 -15.29 11.82
CA ALA A 48 2.36 -16.17 12.13
C ALA A 48 3.08 -15.71 13.40
N ARG A 49 3.56 -16.68 14.20
CA ARG A 49 4.39 -16.40 15.39
C ARG A 49 5.74 -15.77 15.02
N ILE A 50 6.30 -16.16 13.88
CA ILE A 50 7.54 -15.62 13.32
C ILE A 50 7.16 -14.79 12.10
N LYS A 51 7.44 -13.49 12.15
CA LYS A 51 7.12 -12.55 11.09
C LYS A 51 8.39 -12.15 10.35
N THR A 52 8.54 -12.63 9.11
CA THR A 52 9.61 -12.24 8.20
C THR A 52 9.02 -11.96 6.83
N ASP A 53 9.63 -11.06 6.05
CA ASP A 53 9.13 -10.68 4.73
C ASP A 53 8.95 -11.88 3.79
N SER A 54 9.82 -12.89 3.91
CA SER A 54 9.74 -14.13 3.13
C SER A 54 8.52 -14.99 3.51
N ILE A 55 8.28 -15.18 4.80
CA ILE A 55 7.12 -15.95 5.29
C ILE A 55 5.82 -15.23 4.93
N ASP A 56 5.77 -13.92 5.14
CA ASP A 56 4.59 -13.10 4.84
C ASP A 56 4.26 -13.11 3.34
N SER A 57 5.27 -12.94 2.48
CA SER A 57 5.09 -12.97 1.02
C SER A 57 4.59 -14.34 0.53
N ASN A 58 5.14 -15.43 1.07
CA ASN A 58 4.70 -16.78 0.72
C ASN A 58 3.26 -17.04 1.19
N THR A 59 2.93 -16.59 2.39
CA THR A 59 1.58 -16.67 2.95
C THR A 59 0.56 -15.89 2.11
N LEU A 60 0.89 -14.67 1.70
CA LEU A 60 0.05 -13.88 0.78
C LEU A 60 -0.14 -14.57 -0.57
N ALA A 61 0.92 -15.15 -1.15
CA ALA A 61 0.82 -15.93 -2.38
C ALA A 61 -0.10 -17.15 -2.22
N HIS A 62 -0.08 -17.81 -1.05
CA HIS A 62 -0.97 -18.91 -0.72
C HIS A 62 -2.43 -18.46 -0.61
N LEU A 63 -2.69 -17.31 0.02
CA LEU A 63 -4.03 -16.72 0.09
C LEU A 63 -4.53 -16.32 -1.30
N LEU A 64 -3.66 -15.78 -2.15
CA LEU A 64 -4.01 -15.37 -3.50
C LEU A 64 -4.39 -16.55 -4.37
N ARG A 65 -3.56 -17.60 -4.42
CA ARG A 65 -3.85 -18.79 -5.23
C ARG A 65 -5.06 -19.58 -4.74
N SER A 66 -5.40 -19.49 -3.45
CA SER A 66 -6.57 -20.15 -2.86
C SER A 66 -7.85 -19.31 -2.94
N GLY A 67 -7.77 -18.07 -3.45
CA GLY A 67 -8.92 -17.17 -3.54
C GLY A 67 -9.38 -16.61 -2.18
N LEU A 68 -8.54 -16.72 -1.14
CA LEU A 68 -8.86 -16.30 0.23
C LEU A 68 -8.29 -14.92 0.60
N THR A 69 -7.65 -14.22 -0.34
CA THR A 69 -7.12 -12.87 -0.08
C THR A 69 -8.24 -11.89 0.27
N PRO A 70 -8.24 -11.30 1.48
CA PRO A 70 -9.21 -10.26 1.80
C PRO A 70 -8.83 -8.97 1.07
N LYS A 71 -9.51 -8.64 -0.02
CA LYS A 71 -9.21 -7.46 -0.84
C LYS A 71 -9.53 -6.15 -0.08
N ALA A 72 -8.60 -5.20 -0.14
CA ALA A 72 -8.79 -3.81 0.27
C ALA A 72 -9.26 -2.97 -0.92
N TYR A 73 -10.01 -1.90 -0.63
CA TYR A 73 -10.42 -0.95 -1.66
C TYR A 73 -9.20 -0.21 -2.23
N THR A 74 -9.04 -0.31 -3.55
CA THR A 74 -7.97 0.37 -4.28
C THR A 74 -8.58 1.50 -5.11
N PRO A 75 -8.53 2.76 -4.64
CA PRO A 75 -9.03 3.89 -5.41
C PRO A 75 -8.19 4.14 -6.67
N GLY A 76 -8.85 4.58 -7.74
CA GLY A 76 -8.20 5.02 -8.98
C GLY A 76 -7.25 6.21 -8.75
N PHE A 77 -6.40 6.48 -9.74
CA PHE A 77 -5.37 7.52 -9.69
C PHE A 77 -5.95 8.88 -9.28
N GLU A 78 -7.00 9.36 -9.95
CA GLU A 78 -7.60 10.68 -9.69
C GLU A 78 -8.07 10.84 -8.24
N THR A 79 -8.69 9.79 -7.67
CA THR A 79 -9.12 9.79 -6.27
C THR A 79 -7.93 9.81 -5.32
N ARG A 80 -6.85 9.09 -5.64
CA ARG A 80 -5.62 9.08 -4.84
C ARG A 80 -4.94 10.45 -4.88
N ASP A 81 -4.86 11.06 -6.05
CA ASP A 81 -4.23 12.36 -6.25
C ASP A 81 -4.95 13.46 -5.48
N LEU A 82 -6.28 13.52 -5.59
CA LEU A 82 -7.09 14.46 -4.81
C LEU A 82 -6.89 14.28 -3.29
N ARG A 83 -6.84 13.03 -2.81
CA ARG A 83 -6.55 12.75 -1.39
C ARG A 83 -5.15 13.23 -0.99
N ASN A 84 -4.16 13.10 -1.87
CA ASN A 84 -2.80 13.56 -1.61
C ASN A 84 -2.74 15.08 -1.54
N LEU A 85 -3.42 15.81 -2.44
CA LEU A 85 -3.54 17.27 -2.36
C LEU A 85 -4.18 17.73 -1.04
N LEU A 86 -5.26 17.07 -0.61
CA LEU A 86 -5.91 17.38 0.66
C LEU A 86 -4.99 17.11 1.86
N ARG A 87 -4.30 15.96 1.88
CA ARG A 87 -3.31 15.63 2.93
C ARG A 87 -2.18 16.64 2.96
N PHE A 88 -1.69 17.06 1.80
CA PHE A 88 -0.63 18.07 1.68
C PHE A 88 -1.09 19.41 2.25
N ARG A 89 -2.29 19.88 1.89
CA ARG A 89 -2.87 21.10 2.46
C ARG A 89 -2.98 21.02 3.98
N ILE A 90 -3.50 19.91 4.52
CA ILE A 90 -3.61 19.69 5.97
C ILE A 90 -2.23 19.76 6.63
N ALA A 91 -1.21 19.14 6.02
CA ALA A 91 0.16 19.18 6.53
C ALA A 91 0.71 20.61 6.57
N LEU A 92 0.54 21.39 5.49
CA LEU A 92 0.99 22.79 5.43
C LEU A 92 0.30 23.68 6.47
N VAL A 93 -1.01 23.53 6.65
CA VAL A 93 -1.76 24.28 7.67
C VAL A 93 -1.24 23.96 9.07
N LYS A 94 -1.00 22.68 9.39
CA LYS A 94 -0.43 22.28 10.69
C LYS A 94 0.95 22.87 10.93
N VAL A 95 1.83 22.87 9.91
CA VAL A 95 3.17 23.48 10.02
C VAL A 95 3.07 24.99 10.25
N THR A 96 2.16 25.66 9.54
CA THR A 96 1.97 27.11 9.64
C THR A 96 1.43 27.51 11.02
N LEU A 97 0.42 26.82 11.52
CA LEU A 97 -0.14 27.05 12.86
C LEU A 97 0.89 26.78 13.97
N LYS A 98 1.70 25.74 13.81
CA LYS A 98 2.78 25.43 14.76
C LYS A 98 3.78 26.59 14.86
N ARG A 99 4.21 27.15 13.73
CA ARG A 99 5.14 28.30 13.71
C ARG A 99 4.57 29.54 14.39
N VAL A 100 3.29 29.84 14.20
CA VAL A 100 2.63 31.00 14.83
C VAL A 100 2.58 30.85 16.35
N VAL A 101 2.21 29.66 16.84
CA VAL A 101 2.19 29.35 18.28
C VAL A 101 3.60 29.39 18.87
N ASP A 102 4.59 28.79 18.20
CA ASP A 102 5.98 28.79 18.66
C ASP A 102 6.57 30.22 18.71
N THR A 103 6.13 31.13 17.82
CA THR A 103 6.55 32.55 17.80
C THR A 103 5.84 33.39 18.86
N LEU A 104 4.63 33.00 19.28
CA LEU A 104 3.82 33.73 20.27
C LEU A 104 4.11 33.34 21.73
N ILE A 105 4.90 32.27 21.95
CA ILE A 105 5.26 31.75 23.28
C ILE A 105 6.73 32.09 23.65
N LEU A 106 7.46 32.79 22.78
CA LEU A 106 8.76 33.42 23.06
C LEU A 106 8.58 34.94 23.23
#